data_AF-A0A497NQK2-F1
#
_entry.id   AF-A0A497NQK2-F1
#
_cell.length_a   1.000
_cell.length_b   1.000
_cell.length_c   1.000
_cell.angle_alpha   90.00
_cell.angle_beta   90.00
_cell.angle_gamma   90.00
#
_symmetry.space_group_name_H-M   'P 1'
#
loop_
_entity.id
_entity.type
_entity.pdbx_description
1 polymer ?
#
loop_
_entity_poly.entity_id
_entity_poly.type
_entity_poly.pdbx_seq_one_letter_code
_entity_poly.pdbx_strand_id
1 'polypeptide(L)'
;MENILLAMLKAERDPTSTIGQIMTKNAEMHGKAGLGTMDLMPFIKGALALDAKGKYRQSVRRSYWRSLKTLLKHGLIRITLKKKPGKHGHLYGLTAKGRAKAEEVWAEVSMFVEERGKLI
;
A
#
# COMPACT_ATOMS: atom_id res chain seq x y z
N MET A 1 3.11 2.06 8.77
CA MET A 1 2.17 1.00 8.33
C MET A 1 0.92 1.63 7.74
N GLU A 2 0.44 2.74 8.30
CA GLU A 2 -0.69 3.52 7.78
C GLU A 2 -0.52 3.98 6.34
N ASN A 3 0.67 4.41 5.91
CA ASN A 3 0.92 4.77 4.51
C ASN A 3 0.57 3.65 3.52
N ILE A 4 0.68 2.37 3.93
CA ILE A 4 0.29 1.21 3.10
C ILE A 4 -1.23 1.16 2.98
N LEU A 5 -1.94 1.35 4.10
CA LEU A 5 -3.40 1.38 4.13
C LEU A 5 -3.95 2.55 3.32
N LEU A 6 -3.36 3.74 3.46
CA LEU A 6 -3.71 4.93 2.67
C LEU A 6 -3.44 4.72 1.17
N ALA A 7 -2.31 4.10 0.81
CA ALA A 7 -2.00 3.79 -0.59
C ALA A 7 -3.02 2.83 -1.20
N MET A 8 -3.40 1.78 -0.46
CA MET A 8 -4.44 0.84 -0.89
C MET A 8 -5.82 1.50 -0.98
N LEU A 9 -6.17 2.38 -0.02
CA LEU A 9 -7.42 3.14 -0.05
C LEU A 9 -7.46 4.08 -1.28
N LYS A 10 -6.34 4.76 -1.58
CA LYS A 10 -6.21 5.61 -2.76
C LYS A 10 -6.40 4.79 -4.05
N ALA A 11 -5.83 3.59 -4.12
CA ALA A 11 -5.99 2.71 -5.29
C ALA A 11 -7.45 2.28 -5.49
N GLU A 12 -8.21 2.05 -4.41
CA GLU A 12 -9.64 1.72 -4.47
C GLU A 12 -10.50 2.93 -4.86
N ARG A 13 -10.19 4.13 -4.36
CA ARG A 13 -10.98 5.36 -4.59
C ARG A 13 -10.70 6.04 -5.92
N ASP A 14 -9.46 5.98 -6.40
CA ASP A 14 -9.03 6.64 -7.62
C ASP A 14 -8.36 5.63 -8.56
N PRO A 15 -9.16 4.94 -9.39
CA PRO A 15 -8.65 4.01 -10.40
C PRO A 15 -7.75 4.68 -11.45
N THR A 16 -7.85 6.00 -11.61
CA THR A 16 -7.07 6.76 -12.59
C THR A 16 -5.67 7.10 -12.08
N SER A 17 -5.47 7.10 -10.75
CA SER A 17 -4.16 7.26 -10.12
C SER A 17 -3.19 6.16 -10.56
N THR A 18 -1.88 6.43 -10.52
CA THR A 18 -0.84 5.44 -10.85
C THR A 18 -1.01 4.13 -10.10
N ILE A 19 -1.38 4.19 -8.81
CA ILE A 19 -1.57 2.99 -8.00
C ILE A 19 -2.92 2.29 -8.28
N GLY A 20 -3.97 3.05 -8.59
CA GLY A 20 -5.25 2.51 -9.07
C GLY A 20 -5.10 1.76 -10.39
N GLN A 21 -4.37 2.34 -11.34
CA GLN A 21 -4.05 1.68 -12.62
C GLN A 21 -3.26 0.38 -12.44
N ILE A 22 -2.33 0.32 -11.48
CA ILE A 22 -1.60 -0.93 -11.15
C ILE A 22 -2.56 -1.97 -10.59
N MET A 23 -3.49 -1.58 -9.71
CA MET A 23 -4.50 -2.48 -9.16
C MET A 23 -5.42 -3.04 -10.26
N THR A 24 -5.84 -2.20 -11.22
CA THR A 24 -6.62 -2.60 -12.40
C THR A 24 -5.84 -3.57 -13.29
N LYS A 25 -4.59 -3.24 -13.63
CA LYS A 25 -3.71 -4.14 -14.41
C LYS A 25 -3.51 -5.50 -13.74
N ASN A 26 -3.33 -5.51 -12.41
CA ASN A 26 -3.24 -6.75 -11.65
C ASN A 26 -4.55 -7.56 -11.71
N ALA A 27 -5.70 -6.89 -11.68
CA ALA A 27 -7.01 -7.53 -11.83
C ALA A 27 -7.18 -8.16 -13.21
N GLU A 28 -6.83 -7.44 -14.27
CA GLU A 28 -6.87 -7.92 -15.66
C GLU A 28 -5.92 -9.11 -15.88
N MET A 29 -4.68 -9.00 -15.39
CA MET A 29 -3.64 -10.01 -15.63
C MET A 29 -3.83 -11.29 -14.80
N HIS A 30 -4.45 -11.18 -13.63
CA HIS A 30 -4.48 -12.28 -12.65
C HIS A 30 -5.89 -12.66 -12.18
N GLY A 31 -6.93 -12.04 -12.74
CA GLY A 31 -8.34 -12.30 -12.42
C GLY A 31 -8.77 -11.83 -11.02
N LYS A 32 -7.90 -11.14 -10.27
CA LYS A 32 -8.19 -10.63 -8.93
C LYS A 32 -7.52 -9.29 -8.67
N ALA A 33 -8.32 -8.33 -8.20
CA ALA A 33 -7.81 -7.05 -7.78
C ALA A 33 -6.93 -7.15 -6.53
N GLY A 34 -5.91 -6.32 -6.49
CA GLY A 34 -5.02 -6.18 -5.36
C GLY A 34 -3.67 -5.62 -5.78
N LEU A 35 -2.87 -5.29 -4.77
CA LEU A 35 -1.55 -4.73 -4.96
C LEU A 35 -0.50 -5.69 -4.45
N GLY A 36 0.54 -5.89 -5.24
CA GLY A 36 1.68 -6.69 -4.89
C GLY A 36 2.58 -6.01 -3.86
N THR A 37 3.49 -6.81 -3.28
CA THR A 37 4.53 -6.29 -2.39
C THR A 37 5.32 -5.15 -3.05
N MET A 38 5.68 -5.31 -4.33
CA MET A 38 6.49 -4.32 -5.06
C MET A 38 5.70 -3.06 -5.43
N ASP A 39 4.40 -3.20 -5.71
CA ASP A 39 3.52 -2.09 -6.10
C ASP A 39 3.36 -1.06 -4.98
N LEU A 40 3.46 -1.54 -3.73
CA LEU A 40 3.27 -0.75 -2.52
C LEU A 40 4.59 -0.24 -1.90
N MET A 41 5.74 -0.73 -2.36
CA MET A 41 7.05 -0.30 -1.85
C MET A 41 7.37 1.20 -1.97
N PRO A 42 6.93 1.91 -3.04
CA PRO A 42 7.18 3.35 -3.17
C PRO A 42 6.63 4.19 -1.99
N PHE A 43 5.60 3.71 -1.30
CA PHE A 43 4.84 4.50 -0.31
C PHE A 43 5.45 4.54 1.10
N ILE A 44 6.65 3.96 1.30
CA ILE A 44 7.25 3.82 2.63
C ILE A 44 8.30 4.91 2.91
N LYS A 45 9.14 5.28 1.93
CA LYS A 45 10.31 6.15 2.18
C LYS A 45 10.78 7.06 1.03
N GLY A 46 9.99 7.22 -0.04
CA GLY A 46 10.39 8.11 -1.14
C GLY A 46 11.81 7.81 -1.68
N ALA A 47 12.53 8.83 -2.16
CA ALA A 47 13.87 8.67 -2.77
C ALA A 47 14.92 8.03 -1.83
N LEU A 48 14.77 8.15 -0.51
CA LEU A 48 15.69 7.57 0.49
C LEU A 48 15.60 6.04 0.58
N ALA A 49 14.63 5.43 -0.10
CA ALA A 49 14.44 3.98 -0.15
C ALA A 49 15.43 3.26 -1.08
N LEU A 50 16.09 4.00 -1.98
CA LEU A 50 16.97 3.46 -3.02
C LEU A 50 18.44 3.48 -2.58
N ASP A 51 19.22 2.53 -3.09
CA ASP A 51 20.68 2.53 -3.05
C ASP A 51 21.24 3.36 -4.23
N ALA A 52 22.56 3.51 -4.30
CA ALA A 52 23.24 4.25 -5.36
C ALA A 52 23.00 3.68 -6.79
N LYS A 53 22.43 2.47 -6.90
CA LYS A 53 22.10 1.80 -8.16
C LYS A 53 20.60 1.88 -8.49
N GLY A 54 19.83 2.70 -7.74
CA GLY A 54 18.39 2.82 -7.92
C GLY A 54 17.62 1.57 -7.47
N LYS A 55 18.24 0.65 -6.73
CA LYS A 55 17.59 -0.54 -6.19
C LYS A 55 17.16 -0.30 -4.75
N TYR A 56 16.01 -0.83 -4.36
CA TYR A 56 15.58 -0.74 -2.97
C TYR A 56 16.57 -1.43 -2.02
N ARG A 57 17.03 -0.69 -1.00
CA ARG A 57 17.91 -1.22 0.04
C ARG A 57 17.29 -2.44 0.71
N GLN A 58 18.09 -3.45 1.04
CA GLN A 58 17.60 -4.70 1.63
C GLN A 58 16.89 -4.48 2.98
N SER A 59 17.33 -3.49 3.77
CA SER A 59 16.68 -3.09 5.03
C SER A 59 15.25 -2.58 4.83
N VAL A 60 15.02 -1.81 3.76
CA VAL A 60 13.69 -1.29 3.39
C VAL A 60 12.77 -2.45 3.01
N ARG A 61 13.25 -3.40 2.19
CA ARG A 61 12.49 -4.61 1.84
C ARG A 61 12.09 -5.43 3.07
N ARG A 62 13.00 -5.62 4.04
CA ARG A 62 12.72 -6.34 5.29
C ARG A 62 11.69 -5.63 6.17
N SER A 63 11.86 -4.32 6.39
CA SER A 63 10.92 -3.50 7.17
C SER A 63 9.51 -3.54 6.56
N TYR A 64 9.45 -3.55 5.22
CA TYR A 64 8.19 -3.60 4.51
C TYR A 64 7.47 -4.94 4.64
N TRP A 65 8.21 -6.04 4.47
CA TRP A 65 7.66 -7.38 4.65
C TRP A 65 7.12 -7.58 6.07
N ARG A 66 7.82 -7.05 7.09
CA ARG A 66 7.31 -7.04 8.47
C ARG A 66 6.01 -6.26 8.60
N SER A 67 5.93 -5.08 7.98
CA SER A 67 4.71 -4.26 7.98
C SER A 67 3.51 -4.99 7.37
N LEU A 68 3.69 -5.63 6.20
CA LEU A 68 2.63 -6.43 5.57
C LEU A 68 2.21 -7.62 6.43
N LYS A 69 3.17 -8.32 7.05
CA LYS A 69 2.89 -9.43 7.97
C LYS A 69 2.07 -8.96 9.18
N THR A 70 2.40 -7.80 9.73
CA THR A 70 1.65 -7.18 10.84
C THR A 70 0.24 -6.81 10.41
N LEU A 71 0.07 -6.15 9.26
CA LEU A 71 -1.26 -5.79 8.75
C LEU A 71 -2.15 -7.02 8.47
N LEU A 72 -1.55 -8.12 7.96
CA LEU A 72 -2.25 -9.41 7.81
C LEU A 72 -2.65 -9.98 9.17
N LYS A 73 -1.74 -9.99 10.15
CA LYS A 73 -2.00 -10.51 11.51
C LYS A 73 -3.13 -9.77 12.20
N HIS A 74 -3.24 -8.45 12.01
CA HIS A 74 -4.32 -7.64 12.58
C HIS A 74 -5.64 -7.71 11.80
N GLY A 75 -5.66 -8.45 10.68
CA GLY A 75 -6.82 -8.57 9.80
C GLY A 75 -7.17 -7.25 9.11
N LEU A 76 -6.20 -6.36 8.88
CA LEU A 76 -6.42 -5.10 8.18
C LEU A 76 -6.33 -5.29 6.67
N ILE A 77 -5.42 -6.15 6.21
CA ILE A 77 -5.34 -6.56 4.80
C ILE A 77 -5.59 -8.06 4.70
N ARG A 78 -5.97 -8.50 3.50
CA ARG A 78 -6.09 -9.92 3.15
C ARG A 78 -5.33 -10.23 1.87
N ILE A 79 -4.88 -11.47 1.73
CA ILE A 79 -4.33 -11.97 0.47
C ILE A 79 -5.51 -12.23 -0.47
N THR A 80 -5.60 -11.47 -1.57
CA THR A 80 -6.62 -11.69 -2.60
C THR A 80 -6.22 -12.81 -3.55
N LEU A 81 -4.92 -12.90 -3.86
CA LEU A 81 -4.34 -13.95 -4.70
C LEU A 81 -2.94 -14.37 -4.22
N LYS A 82 -2.66 -15.68 -4.24
CA LYS A 82 -1.31 -16.24 -4.13
C LYS A 82 -0.76 -16.48 -5.55
N LYS A 83 0.23 -15.70 -5.99
CA LYS A 83 0.94 -15.93 -7.26
C LYS A 83 1.91 -17.14 -7.10
N LYS A 84 1.91 -18.08 -8.07
CA LYS A 84 2.84 -19.24 -8.17
C LYS A 84 4.29 -18.77 -8.43
N PRO A 85 5.34 -19.60 -8.19
CA PRO A 85 6.31 -19.32 -7.13
C PRO A 85 7.48 -18.40 -7.52
N GLY A 86 7.58 -17.32 -6.75
CA GLY A 86 8.77 -16.54 -6.46
C GLY A 86 8.57 -15.95 -5.05
N LYS A 87 9.65 -15.73 -4.28
CA LYS A 87 9.62 -15.60 -2.80
C LYS A 87 8.61 -14.62 -2.17
N HIS A 88 7.92 -13.75 -2.91
CA HIS A 88 7.00 -12.73 -2.36
C HIS A 88 5.78 -12.39 -3.25
N GLY A 89 5.23 -13.34 -4.00
CA GLY A 89 4.15 -13.10 -4.97
C GLY A 89 2.72 -13.12 -4.39
N HIS A 90 2.36 -12.24 -3.46
CA HIS A 90 0.94 -12.09 -3.06
C HIS A 90 0.35 -10.81 -3.61
N LEU A 91 -0.93 -10.83 -3.98
CA LEU A 91 -1.74 -9.62 -4.08
C LEU A 91 -2.50 -9.42 -2.78
N TYR A 92 -2.47 -8.19 -2.28
CA TYR A 92 -3.15 -7.79 -1.07
C TYR A 92 -4.32 -6.85 -1.40
N GLY A 93 -5.40 -6.97 -0.65
CA GLY A 93 -6.53 -6.06 -0.67
C GLY A 93 -6.91 -5.64 0.75
N LEU A 94 -7.60 -4.50 0.88
CA LEU A 94 -8.14 -4.09 2.18
C LEU A 94 -9.25 -5.05 2.61
N THR A 95 -9.33 -5.27 3.91
CA THR A 95 -10.54 -5.80 4.56
C THR A 95 -11.47 -4.64 4.91
N ALA A 96 -12.71 -4.92 5.31
CA ALA A 96 -13.60 -3.90 5.84
C ALA A 96 -12.97 -3.15 7.05
N LYS A 97 -12.31 -3.90 7.94
CA LYS A 97 -11.58 -3.34 9.10
C LYS A 97 -10.40 -2.46 8.68
N GLY A 98 -9.62 -2.91 7.70
CA GLY A 98 -8.51 -2.13 7.16
C GLY A 98 -8.96 -0.86 6.46
N ARG A 99 -10.07 -0.93 5.73
CA ARG A 99 -10.67 0.24 5.09
C ARG A 99 -11.11 1.26 6.14
N ALA A 100 -11.87 0.83 7.15
CA ALA A 100 -12.26 1.72 8.24
C ALA A 100 -11.04 2.41 8.90
N LYS A 101 -9.97 1.66 9.17
CA LYS A 101 -8.75 2.25 9.72
C LYS A 101 -8.04 3.20 8.76
N ALA A 102 -8.03 2.89 7.45
CA ALA A 102 -7.45 3.77 6.44
C ALA A 102 -8.22 5.09 6.32
N GLU A 103 -9.54 5.04 6.43
CA GLU A 103 -10.44 6.19 6.41
C GLU A 103 -10.25 7.09 7.63
N GLU A 104 -10.14 6.49 8.83
CA GLU A 104 -9.83 7.19 10.07
C GLU A 104 -8.53 7.99 9.94
N VAL A 105 -7.46 7.33 9.47
CA VAL A 105 -6.16 7.98 9.25
C VAL A 105 -6.24 9.07 8.18
N TRP A 106 -7.01 8.84 7.10
CA TRP A 106 -7.20 9.85 6.07
C TRP A 106 -7.86 11.10 6.64
N ALA A 107 -8.91 10.94 7.44
CA ALA A 107 -9.59 12.05 8.11
C ALA A 107 -8.64 12.82 9.04
N GLU A 108 -7.84 12.13 9.85
CA GLU A 108 -6.83 12.75 10.72
C GLU A 108 -5.82 13.59 9.92
N VAL A 109 -5.30 13.04 8.81
CA VAL A 109 -4.35 13.75 7.96
C VAL A 109 -5.00 14.94 7.26
N SER A 110 -6.23 14.78 6.75
CA SER A 110 -6.99 15.86 6.11
C SER A 110 -7.26 17.02 7.07
N MET A 111 -7.71 16.74 8.29
CA MET A 111 -7.91 17.76 9.33
C MET A 111 -6.61 18.53 9.61
N PHE A 112 -5.49 17.82 9.76
CA PHE A 112 -4.20 18.46 10.02
C PHE A 112 -3.73 19.37 8.86
N VAL A 113 -3.99 18.97 7.61
CA VAL A 113 -3.68 19.80 6.43
C VAL A 113 -4.55 21.05 6.38
N GLU A 114 -5.85 20.92 6.66
CA GLU A 114 -6.78 22.07 6.68
C GLU A 114 -6.44 23.06 7.80
N GLU A 115 -6.08 22.58 8.98
CA GLU A 115 -5.65 23.44 10.10
C GLU A 115 -4.35 24.20 9.76
N ARG A 116 -3.39 23.55 9.10
CA ARG A 116 -2.17 24.23 8.64
C ARG A 116 -2.42 25.20 7.50
N GLY A 117 -3.35 24.91 6.60
CA GLY A 117 -3.71 25.80 5.50
C GLY A 117 -4.40 27.10 5.96
N LYS A 118 -5.01 27.10 7.14
CA LYS A 118 -5.64 28.29 7.75
C LYS A 118 -4.66 29.19 8.51
N LEU A 119 -3.43 28.73 8.77
CA LEU A 119 -2.38 29.47 9.49
C LEU A 119 -1.38 30.18 8.56
N ILE A 120 -1.61 30.09 7.24
CA ILE A 120 -0.85 30.79 6.18
C ILE A 120 -1.78 31.85 5.58
#